data_AF-A0A2N2BZM7-F1
#
_entry.id   AF-A0A2N2BZM7-F1
#
_cell.length_a   1.000
_cell.length_b   1.000
_cell.length_c   1.000
_cell.angle_alpha   90.00
_cell.angle_beta   90.00
_cell.angle_gamma   90.00
#
_symmetry.space_group_name_H-M   'P 1'
#
loop_
_entity.id
_entity.type
_entity.pdbx_description
1 polymer ?
#
loop_
_entity_poly.entity_id
_entity_poly.type
_entity_poly.pdbx_seq_one_letter_code
_entity_poly.pdbx_strand_id
1 'polypeptide(L)'
;MEQRDKAALAYKKARNNLLVMTILTVVNMVLMLTNLSINFSFSASTPQIVLAFSIFVFENLLGGIIISVIIIGLFLLCWHMSKKNNGWLIAALVLFSIDTLILLLFALDIADTSFLFEIAFHAWVLYYLITGVKAGAKLKNITEADGFGMMDMSGDDGEA
;
A
#
# COMPACT_ATOMS: atom_id res chain seq x y z
N MET A 1 10.62 14.07 -22.06
CA MET A 1 9.35 14.31 -21.32
C MET A 1 8.51 13.03 -21.18
N GLU A 2 8.23 12.29 -22.27
CA GLU A 2 7.38 11.08 -22.25
C GLU A 2 7.70 10.04 -21.15
N GLN A 3 8.99 9.79 -20.87
CA GLN A 3 9.38 8.83 -19.84
C GLN A 3 9.08 9.29 -18.39
N ARG A 4 9.11 10.60 -18.13
CA ARG A 4 8.74 11.17 -16.83
C ARG A 4 7.25 11.03 -16.58
N ASP A 5 6.44 11.32 -17.61
CA ASP A 5 4.98 11.25 -17.51
C ASP A 5 4.50 9.82 -17.24
N LYS A 6 5.09 8.85 -17.93
CA LYS A 6 4.83 7.42 -17.68
C LYS A 6 5.18 7.01 -16.24
N ALA A 7 6.32 7.47 -15.72
CA ALA A 7 6.73 7.18 -14.34
C ALA A 7 5.82 7.89 -13.32
N ALA A 8 5.47 9.16 -13.53
CA ALA A 8 4.56 9.91 -12.67
C ALA A 8 3.17 9.26 -12.62
N LEU A 9 2.66 8.79 -13.76
CA LEU A 9 1.39 8.07 -13.83
C LEU A 9 1.44 6.75 -13.04
N ALA A 10 2.49 5.95 -13.22
CA ALA A 10 2.67 4.70 -12.49
C ALA A 10 2.74 4.93 -10.96
N TYR A 11 3.49 5.95 -10.53
CA TYR A 11 3.59 6.35 -9.13
C TYR A 11 2.22 6.76 -8.56
N LYS A 12 1.45 7.57 -9.31
CA LYS A 12 0.10 7.99 -8.93
C LYS A 12 -0.85 6.81 -8.81
N LYS A 13 -0.82 5.86 -9.76
CA LYS A 13 -1.64 4.64 -9.70
C LYS A 13 -1.32 3.79 -8.47
N ALA A 14 -0.05 3.65 -8.10
CA ALA A 14 0.35 2.93 -6.90
C ALA A 14 -0.21 3.58 -5.62
N ARG A 15 -0.06 4.89 -5.49
CA ARG A 15 -0.59 5.65 -4.35
C ARG A 15 -2.11 5.60 -4.27
N ASN A 16 -2.80 5.66 -5.41
CA ASN A 16 -4.26 5.57 -5.45
C ASN A 16 -4.73 4.16 -5.05
N ASN A 17 -4.10 3.10 -5.56
CA ASN A 17 -4.44 1.72 -5.16
C ASN A 17 -4.22 1.51 -3.66
N LEU A 18 -3.11 2.01 -3.10
CA LEU A 18 -2.84 1.95 -1.67
C LEU A 18 -3.97 2.62 -0.85
N LEU A 19 -4.41 3.81 -1.27
CA LEU A 19 -5.49 4.52 -0.60
C LEU A 19 -6.83 3.80 -0.71
N VAL A 20 -7.19 3.35 -1.92
CA VAL A 20 -8.45 2.64 -2.16
C VAL A 20 -8.53 1.38 -1.31
N MET A 21 -7.47 0.56 -1.32
CA MET A 21 -7.38 -0.62 -0.47
C MET A 21 -7.55 -0.25 1.00
N THR A 22 -6.86 0.79 1.48
CA THR A 22 -6.94 1.21 2.89
C THR A 22 -8.35 1.66 3.28
N ILE A 23 -9.05 2.38 2.40
CA ILE A 23 -10.45 2.79 2.63
C ILE A 23 -11.37 1.57 2.67
N LEU A 24 -11.20 0.63 1.73
CA LEU A 24 -11.98 -0.60 1.70
C LEU A 24 -11.75 -1.45 2.96
N THR A 25 -10.54 -1.46 3.53
CA THR A 25 -10.26 -2.08 4.84
C THR A 25 -11.09 -1.45 5.96
N VAL A 26 -11.17 -0.13 6.01
CA VAL A 26 -12.02 0.56 7.00
C VAL A 26 -13.49 0.19 6.81
N VAL A 27 -13.97 0.19 5.57
CA VAL A 27 -15.36 -0.21 5.26
C VAL A 27 -15.62 -1.63 5.75
N ASN A 28 -14.75 -2.58 5.41
CA ASN A 28 -14.91 -3.96 5.84
C ASN A 28 -14.92 -4.13 7.35
N MET A 29 -14.05 -3.41 8.07
CA MET A 29 -14.08 -3.44 9.54
C MET A 29 -15.43 -2.98 10.09
N VAL A 30 -16.02 -1.92 9.53
CA VAL A 30 -17.34 -1.43 9.94
C VAL A 30 -18.43 -2.48 9.63
N LEU A 31 -18.35 -3.16 8.48
CA LEU A 31 -19.28 -4.24 8.13
C LEU A 31 -19.19 -5.41 9.12
N MET A 32 -17.97 -5.82 9.47
CA MET A 32 -17.74 -6.86 10.48
C MET A 32 -18.32 -6.46 11.85
N LEU A 33 -18.09 -5.23 12.30
CA LEU A 33 -18.59 -4.73 13.59
C LEU A 33 -20.12 -4.59 13.64
N THR A 34 -20.77 -4.41 12.48
CA THR A 34 -22.23 -4.31 12.38
C THR A 34 -22.90 -5.66 12.14
N ASN A 35 -22.13 -6.77 12.14
CA ASN A 35 -22.60 -8.12 11.81
C ASN A 35 -23.34 -8.19 10.46
N LEU A 36 -22.97 -7.33 9.51
CA LEU A 36 -23.47 -7.44 8.15
C LEU A 36 -22.77 -8.64 7.49
N SER A 37 -23.54 -9.57 6.92
CA SER A 37 -23.03 -10.77 6.24
C SER A 37 -22.37 -10.47 4.88
N ILE A 38 -21.85 -9.25 4.70
CA ILE A 38 -21.20 -8.77 3.49
C ILE A 38 -19.74 -8.51 3.88
N ASN A 39 -18.83 -9.30 3.33
CA ASN A 39 -17.40 -9.05 3.42
C ASN A 39 -16.88 -8.79 2.01
N PHE A 40 -16.18 -7.68 1.80
CA PHE A 40 -15.47 -7.46 0.54
C PHE A 40 -14.08 -8.11 0.62
N SER A 41 -13.75 -8.97 -0.33
CA SER A 41 -12.40 -9.54 -0.50
C SER A 41 -11.34 -8.52 -0.97
N PHE A 42 -11.64 -7.22 -0.95
CA PHE A 42 -10.87 -6.15 -1.58
C PHE A 42 -10.25 -5.20 -0.54
N SER A 43 -9.54 -5.72 0.46
CA SER A 43 -8.91 -4.93 1.53
C SER A 43 -7.57 -5.52 1.98
N ALA A 44 -6.91 -4.86 2.94
CA ALA A 44 -5.86 -5.51 3.74
C ALA A 44 -6.48 -6.59 4.63
N SER A 45 -5.80 -7.73 4.75
CA SER A 45 -6.33 -8.92 5.41
C SER A 45 -6.07 -8.93 6.91
N THR A 46 -4.90 -8.45 7.34
CA THR A 46 -4.47 -8.53 8.75
C THR A 46 -5.44 -7.81 9.70
N PRO A 47 -5.92 -6.57 9.42
CA PRO A 47 -6.88 -5.91 10.30
C PRO A 47 -8.18 -6.71 10.48
N GLN A 48 -8.64 -7.39 9.43
CA GLN A 48 -9.85 -8.22 9.51
C GLN A 48 -9.60 -9.50 10.31
N ILE A 49 -8.48 -10.18 10.06
CA ILE A 49 -8.09 -11.38 10.79
C ILE A 49 -7.94 -11.07 12.29
N VAL A 50 -7.22 -10.00 12.63
CA VAL A 50 -7.05 -9.54 14.02
C VAL A 50 -8.42 -9.28 14.67
N LEU A 51 -9.30 -8.57 13.98
CA LEU A 51 -10.63 -8.28 14.49
C LEU A 51 -11.48 -9.54 14.67
N ALA A 52 -11.42 -10.48 13.73
CA ALA A 52 -12.14 -11.76 13.81
C ALA A 52 -11.66 -12.58 15.02
N PHE A 53 -10.35 -12.76 15.21
CA PHE A 53 -9.82 -13.46 16.39
C PHE A 53 -10.19 -12.76 17.70
N SER A 54 -10.15 -11.43 17.71
CA SER A 54 -10.55 -10.63 18.87
C SER A 54 -12.00 -10.85 19.26
N ILE A 55 -12.91 -11.00 18.29
CA ILE A 55 -14.34 -11.27 18.52
C ILE A 55 -14.58 -12.73 18.91
N PHE A 56 -14.05 -13.68 18.12
CA PHE A 56 -14.45 -15.09 18.19
C PHE A 56 -13.56 -15.97 19.08
N VAL A 57 -12.34 -15.53 19.41
CA VAL A 57 -11.35 -16.36 20.12
C VAL A 57 -10.95 -15.72 21.45
N PHE A 58 -10.57 -14.44 21.43
CA PHE A 58 -10.04 -13.76 22.61
C PHE A 58 -11.10 -13.01 23.42
N GLU A 59 -12.30 -12.84 22.88
CA GLU A 59 -13.40 -12.08 23.49
C GLU A 59 -12.99 -10.67 23.98
N ASN A 60 -12.00 -10.06 23.32
CA ASN A 60 -11.42 -8.75 23.66
C ASN A 60 -11.54 -7.79 22.49
N LEU A 61 -12.75 -7.30 22.24
CA LEU A 61 -13.09 -6.44 21.11
C LEU A 61 -12.25 -5.16 21.06
N LEU A 62 -12.07 -4.50 22.21
CA LEU A 62 -11.31 -3.23 22.26
C LEU A 62 -9.86 -3.44 21.82
N GLY A 63 -9.21 -4.52 22.28
CA GLY A 63 -7.85 -4.87 21.86
C GLY A 63 -7.75 -5.07 20.35
N GLY A 64 -8.68 -5.81 19.76
CA GLY A 64 -8.71 -6.04 18.31
C GLY A 64 -8.92 -4.78 17.49
N ILE A 65 -9.84 -3.91 17.93
CA ILE A 65 -10.09 -2.61 17.28
C ILE A 65 -8.83 -1.75 17.32
N ILE A 66 -8.17 -1.63 18.47
CA ILE A 66 -6.97 -0.81 18.63
C ILE A 66 -5.86 -1.28 17.69
N ILE A 67 -5.56 -2.58 17.68
CA ILE A 67 -4.50 -3.14 16.83
C ILE A 67 -4.83 -2.93 15.35
N SER A 68 -6.08 -3.18 14.95
CA SER A 68 -6.52 -3.02 13.57
C SER A 68 -6.45 -1.57 13.09
N VAL A 69 -6.85 -0.61 13.94
CA VAL A 69 -6.74 0.84 13.68
C VAL A 69 -5.28 1.26 13.55
N ILE A 70 -4.38 0.71 14.37
CA ILE A 70 -2.93 0.97 14.26
C ILE A 70 -2.40 0.53 12.89
N ILE A 71 -2.74 -0.69 12.45
CA ILE A 71 -2.30 -1.22 11.15
C ILE A 71 -2.82 -0.33 10.00
N ILE A 72 -4.09 0.05 10.03
CA ILE A 72 -4.68 0.98 9.05
C ILE A 72 -3.97 2.34 9.08
N GLY A 73 -3.68 2.85 10.28
CA GLY A 73 -2.93 4.08 10.49
C GLY A 73 -1.54 4.04 9.84
N LEU A 74 -0.85 2.90 9.89
CA LEU A 74 0.45 2.72 9.23
C LEU A 74 0.32 2.79 7.70
N PHE A 75 -0.70 2.16 7.10
CA PHE A 75 -0.96 2.28 5.66
C PHE A 75 -1.29 3.71 5.25
N LEU A 76 -2.15 4.40 6.01
CA LEU A 76 -2.48 5.81 5.78
C LEU A 76 -1.26 6.73 5.93
N LEU A 77 -0.40 6.47 6.91
CA LEU A 77 0.84 7.20 7.13
C LEU A 77 1.77 7.04 5.92
N CYS A 78 1.98 5.81 5.47
CA CYS A 78 2.80 5.54 4.29
C CYS A 78 2.22 6.22 3.04
N TRP A 79 0.90 6.16 2.85
CA TRP A 79 0.23 6.85 1.76
C TRP A 79 0.40 8.38 1.81
N HIS A 80 0.24 8.99 2.99
CA HIS A 80 0.35 10.43 3.17
C HIS A 80 1.79 10.90 2.92
N MET A 81 2.76 10.23 3.55
CA MET A 81 4.17 10.60 3.49
C MET A 81 4.83 10.26 2.15
N SER A 82 4.28 9.31 1.38
CA SER A 82 4.75 9.02 0.02
C SER A 82 4.63 10.20 -0.96
N LYS A 83 3.89 11.26 -0.63
CA LYS A 83 3.91 12.50 -1.45
C LYS A 83 5.27 13.22 -1.38
N LYS A 84 5.94 13.13 -0.23
CA LYS A 84 7.16 13.89 0.08
C LYS A 84 8.42 13.08 -0.21
N ASN A 85 8.39 11.78 0.05
CA ASN A 85 9.54 10.90 -0.14
C ASN A 85 9.09 9.52 -0.61
N ASN A 86 9.69 9.07 -1.72
CA ASN A 86 9.39 7.80 -2.37
C ASN A 86 9.71 6.58 -1.48
N GLY A 87 10.57 6.73 -0.46
CA GLY A 87 10.89 5.70 0.52
C GLY A 87 9.68 5.20 1.32
N TRP A 88 8.66 6.05 1.53
CA TRP A 88 7.43 5.62 2.21
C TRP A 88 6.59 4.65 1.36
N LEU A 89 6.74 4.69 0.03
CA LEU A 89 6.10 3.70 -0.83
C LEU A 89 6.82 2.34 -0.76
N ILE A 90 8.12 2.32 -0.48
CA ILE A 90 8.87 1.10 -0.16
C ILE A 90 8.37 0.53 1.17
N ALA A 91 8.21 1.38 2.20
CA ALA A 91 7.63 0.95 3.47
C ALA A 91 6.21 0.37 3.30
N ALA A 92 5.36 1.00 2.49
CA ALA A 92 4.04 0.47 2.16
C ALA A 92 4.12 -0.90 1.47
N LEU A 93 5.06 -1.08 0.53
CA LEU A 93 5.29 -2.36 -0.14
C LEU A 93 5.69 -3.45 0.86
N VAL A 94 6.61 -3.15 1.78
CA VAL A 94 7.02 -4.11 2.83
C VAL A 94 5.85 -4.47 3.74
N LEU A 95 5.12 -3.47 4.24
CA LEU A 95 3.97 -3.68 5.12
C LEU A 95 2.88 -4.52 4.44
N PHE A 96 2.58 -4.21 3.17
CA PHE A 96 1.58 -4.96 2.40
C PHE A 96 2.05 -6.37 2.01
N SER A 97 3.36 -6.57 1.84
CA SER A 97 3.92 -7.91 1.61
C SER A 97 3.78 -8.78 2.87
N ILE A 98 3.98 -8.21 4.06
CA ILE A 98 3.73 -8.91 5.33
C ILE A 98 2.23 -9.23 5.46
N ASP A 99 1.35 -8.29 5.15
CA ASP A 99 -0.10 -8.50 5.13
C ASP A 99 -0.50 -9.66 4.20
N THR A 100 0.11 -9.70 3.01
CA THR A 100 -0.09 -10.79 2.04
C THR A 100 0.44 -12.13 2.56
N LEU A 101 1.58 -12.16 3.23
CA LEU A 101 2.12 -13.39 3.83
C LEU A 101 1.21 -13.93 4.93
N ILE A 102 0.67 -13.05 5.78
CA ILE A 102 -0.30 -13.42 6.82
C ILE A 102 -1.56 -14.01 6.17
N LEU A 103 -2.10 -13.37 5.13
CA LEU A 103 -3.21 -13.91 4.34
C LEU A 103 -2.92 -15.32 3.82
N LEU A 104 -1.75 -15.52 3.20
CA LEU A 104 -1.40 -16.82 2.63
C LEU A 104 -1.27 -17.92 3.70
N LEU A 105 -0.65 -17.61 4.84
CA LEU A 105 -0.55 -18.55 5.97
C LEU A 105 -1.94 -18.89 6.52
N PHE A 106 -2.81 -17.89 6.67
CA PHE A 106 -4.17 -18.07 7.15
C PHE A 106 -5.03 -18.89 6.17
N ALA A 107 -4.94 -18.59 4.87
CA ALA A 107 -5.64 -19.32 3.83
C ALA A 107 -5.17 -20.79 3.73
N LEU A 108 -3.88 -21.07 3.95
CA LEU A 108 -3.35 -22.43 4.00
C LEU A 108 -3.85 -23.21 5.23
N ASP A 109 -3.97 -22.55 6.38
CA ASP A 109 -4.45 -23.17 7.62
C ASP A 109 -5.94 -23.54 7.53
N ILE A 110 -6.77 -22.64 6.99
CA ILE A 110 -8.21 -22.87 6.83
C ILE A 110 -8.53 -23.75 5.60
N ALA A 111 -7.66 -23.75 4.59
CA ALA A 111 -7.82 -24.49 3.33
C ALA A 111 -9.14 -24.18 2.59
N ASP A 112 -9.62 -22.94 2.67
CA ASP A 112 -10.84 -22.49 1.99
C ASP A 112 -10.52 -21.78 0.67
N THR A 113 -11.22 -22.16 -0.39
CA THR A 113 -11.13 -21.55 -1.72
C THR A 113 -11.70 -20.13 -1.79
N SER A 114 -12.49 -19.69 -0.80
CA SER A 114 -13.02 -18.33 -0.72
C SER A 114 -11.92 -17.25 -0.74
N PHE A 115 -10.72 -17.57 -0.24
CA PHE A 115 -9.56 -16.69 -0.23
C PHE A 115 -8.94 -16.44 -1.61
N LEU A 116 -9.31 -17.18 -2.66
CA LEU A 116 -8.72 -17.02 -4.00
C LEU A 116 -8.90 -15.58 -4.54
N PHE A 117 -10.07 -14.98 -4.32
CA PHE A 117 -10.32 -13.60 -4.75
C PHE A 117 -9.50 -12.59 -3.94
N GLU A 118 -9.31 -12.82 -2.63
CA GLU A 118 -8.47 -11.99 -1.76
C GLU A 118 -7.01 -12.05 -2.19
N ILE A 119 -6.50 -13.25 -2.46
CA ILE A 119 -5.12 -13.47 -2.93
C ILE A 119 -4.89 -12.79 -4.29
N ALA A 120 -5.84 -12.92 -5.23
CA ALA A 120 -5.76 -12.25 -6.53
C ALA A 120 -5.72 -10.72 -6.39
N PHE A 121 -6.53 -10.16 -5.47
CA PHE A 121 -6.50 -8.74 -5.17
C PHE A 121 -5.18 -8.30 -4.54
N HIS A 122 -4.60 -9.07 -3.62
CA HIS A 122 -3.30 -8.75 -3.03
C HIS A 122 -2.19 -8.79 -4.09
N ALA A 123 -2.21 -9.77 -4.99
CA ALA A 123 -1.27 -9.82 -6.12
C ALA A 123 -1.39 -8.58 -7.02
N TRP A 124 -2.62 -8.11 -7.28
CA TRP A 124 -2.87 -6.87 -8.02
C TRP A 124 -2.31 -5.64 -7.30
N VAL A 125 -2.58 -5.46 -6.01
CA VAL A 125 -2.07 -4.33 -5.22
C VAL A 125 -0.53 -4.36 -5.15
N LEU A 126 0.07 -5.53 -4.95
CA LEU A 126 1.52 -5.74 -4.98
C LEU A 126 2.12 -5.32 -6.33
N TYR A 127 1.49 -5.72 -7.45
CA TYR A 127 1.93 -5.31 -8.78
C TYR A 127 2.00 -3.78 -8.91
N TYR A 128 0.97 -3.05 -8.46
CA TYR A 128 0.96 -1.59 -8.49
C TYR A 128 1.99 -0.98 -7.55
N LEU A 129 2.16 -1.51 -6.34
CA LEU A 129 3.16 -1.02 -5.39
C LEU A 129 4.58 -1.21 -5.91
N ILE A 130 4.91 -2.39 -6.45
CA ILE A 130 6.22 -2.67 -7.07
C ILE A 130 6.49 -1.72 -8.24
N THR A 131 5.49 -1.54 -9.11
CA THR A 131 5.60 -0.62 -10.25
C THR A 131 5.76 0.82 -9.78
N GLY A 132 5.05 1.22 -8.73
CA GLY A 132 5.15 2.53 -8.10
C GLY A 132 6.52 2.79 -7.48
N VAL A 133 7.09 1.83 -6.75
CA VAL A 133 8.44 1.94 -6.17
C VAL A 133 9.49 2.13 -7.26
N LYS A 134 9.44 1.32 -8.33
CA LYS A 134 10.34 1.48 -9.49
C LYS A 134 10.18 2.85 -10.15
N ALA A 135 8.95 3.31 -10.30
CA ALA A 135 8.66 4.62 -10.87
C ALA A 135 9.17 5.77 -9.99
N GLY A 136 9.04 5.66 -8.66
CA GLY A 136 9.57 6.64 -7.71
C GLY A 136 11.09 6.74 -7.78
N ALA A 137 11.79 5.61 -7.86
CA ALA A 137 13.24 5.60 -8.07
C ALA A 137 13.62 6.29 -9.39
N LYS A 138 12.91 5.97 -10.48
CA LYS A 138 13.13 6.59 -11.79
C LYS A 138 12.91 8.11 -11.77
N LEU A 139 11.86 8.61 -11.13
CA LEU A 139 11.57 10.04 -11.03
C LEU A 139 12.65 10.81 -10.26
N LYS A 140 13.22 10.18 -9.21
CA LYS A 140 14.34 10.75 -8.45
C LYS A 140 15.55 10.93 -9.36
N ASN A 141 15.96 9.87 -10.06
CA ASN A 141 17.13 9.91 -10.95
C ASN A 141 16.99 10.94 -12.08
N ILE A 142 15.79 11.08 -12.67
CA ILE A 142 15.57 12.08 -13.74
C ILE A 142 15.67 13.50 -13.17
N THR A 143 15.13 13.73 -11.98
CA THR A 143 15.20 15.05 -11.33
C THR A 143 16.65 15.44 -10.99
N GLU A 144 17.46 14.48 -10.56
CA GLU A 144 18.89 14.68 -10.30
C GLU A 144 19.67 14.98 -11.59
N ALA A 145 19.39 14.26 -12.68
CA ALA A 145 20.03 14.50 -13.98
C ALA A 145 19.68 15.88 -14.56
N ASP A 146 18.41 16.30 -14.49
CA ASP A 146 18.00 17.63 -14.95
C ASP A 146 18.63 18.74 -14.10
N GLY A 147 18.76 18.54 -12.79
CA GLY A 147 19.42 19.50 -11.90
C GLY A 147 20.91 19.67 -12.22
N PHE A 148 21.59 18.59 -12.60
CA PHE A 148 22.99 18.62 -13.02
C PHE A 148 23.18 19.33 -14.37
N GLY A 149 22.35 19.01 -15.37
CA GLY A 149 22.43 19.67 -16.69
C GLY A 149 22.08 21.16 -16.68
N MET A 150 21.36 21.65 -15.68
CA MET A 150 21.14 23.10 -15.51
C MET A 150 22.32 23.80 -14.84
N MET A 151 23.14 23.09 -14.03
CA MET A 151 24.36 23.66 -13.44
C MET A 151 25.50 23.77 -14.46
N ASP A 152 25.61 22.84 -15.42
CA ASP A 152 26.66 22.89 -16.45
C ASP A 152 26.49 24.08 -17.42
N MET A 153 25.25 24.40 -17.81
CA MET A 153 24.95 25.50 -18.74
C MET A 153 25.11 26.89 -18.10
N SER A 154 25.11 26.98 -16.76
CA SER A 154 25.36 28.23 -16.01
C SER A 154 26.84 28.44 -15.64
N GLY A 155 27.72 27.54 -16.08
CA GLY A 155 29.17 27.63 -15.84
C GLY A 155 29.98 27.95 -17.10
N ASP A 156 29.33 28.09 -18.27
CA ASP A 156 29.97 28.28 -19.59
C ASP A 156 29.86 29.72 -20.12
N ASP A 157 29.27 30.64 -19.35
CA ASP A 157 29.02 32.04 -19.73
C ASP A 157 30.17 33.01 -19.40
N GLY A 158 31.40 32.53 -19.18
CA GLY A 158 32.43 33.32 -18.48
C GLY A 158 33.87 33.40 -19.00
N GLU A 159 34.30 32.67 -20.04
CA GLU A 159 35.69 32.78 -20.53
C GLU A 159 35.77 32.86 -22.07
N ALA A 160 35.69 34.08 -22.59
CA ALA A 160 36.16 34.46 -23.92
C ALA A 160 36.75 35.87 -23.92
#